data_AF-T1CFL2-F1
#
_entry.id   AF-T1CFL2-F1
#
_cell.length_a   1.000
_cell.length_b   1.000
_cell.length_c   1.000
_cell.angle_alpha   90.00
_cell.angle_beta   90.00
_cell.angle_gamma   90.00
#
_symmetry.space_group_name_H-M   'P 1'
#
loop_
_entity.id
_entity.type
_entity.pdbx_description
1 polymer ?
#
loop_
_entity_poly.entity_id
_entity_poly.type
_entity_poly.pdbx_seq_one_letter_code
_entity_poly.pdbx_strand_id
1 'polypeptide(L)'
;MPFTSAGLETWVAPGVNSWNRIYPDNNMALLDIQGFLRDGQRLGSTGELNTVWDDDGEGLFNLDWYGVLFGAAAGWQPGSSSIPQFQNSYGQVFHGDLTGKINQAQIDLMTAQKTVTDSGVGYSTDELFWMDPWSKEGQQASAKLLPMVSSIREQAEQAIILIQQARAAGPLREVDALDAMESGGATDGLSRLQV
;
A
#
# COMPACT_ATOMS: atom_id res chain seq x y z
N MET A 1 -3.68 23.94 20.43
CA MET A 1 -4.77 23.02 20.04
C MET A 1 -5.69 22.83 21.24
N PRO A 2 -7.02 22.65 21.09
CA PRO A 2 -7.94 22.55 22.24
C PRO A 2 -7.51 21.50 23.30
N PHE A 3 -7.02 20.34 22.86
CA PHE A 3 -6.54 19.27 23.74
C PHE A 3 -5.28 19.66 24.53
N THR A 4 -4.25 20.17 23.86
CA THR A 4 -3.02 20.65 24.51
C THR A 4 -3.31 21.83 25.46
N SER A 5 -4.26 22.70 25.11
CA SER A 5 -4.70 23.82 25.96
C SER A 5 -5.43 23.35 27.22
N ALA A 6 -6.03 22.15 27.19
CA ALA A 6 -6.59 21.48 28.35
C ALA A 6 -5.56 20.66 29.15
N GLY A 7 -4.28 20.72 28.79
CA GLY A 7 -3.21 19.95 29.44
C GLY A 7 -3.20 18.46 29.09
N LEU A 8 -3.92 18.05 28.05
CA LEU A 8 -3.94 16.66 27.58
C LEU A 8 -2.77 16.40 26.63
N GLU A 9 -2.10 15.28 26.85
CA GLU A 9 -1.15 14.70 25.90
C GLU A 9 -1.90 14.27 24.63
N THR A 10 -1.30 14.51 23.46
CA THR A 10 -1.89 14.14 22.18
C THR A 10 -0.94 13.24 21.39
N TRP A 11 -1.50 12.19 20.82
CA TRP A 11 -0.83 11.31 19.88
C TRP A 11 -1.52 11.43 18.52
N VAL A 12 -0.78 11.20 17.44
CA VAL A 12 -1.37 11.09 16.10
C VAL A 12 -1.69 9.63 15.79
N ALA A 13 -2.68 9.40 14.93
CA ALA A 13 -3.09 8.06 14.54
C ALA A 13 -3.28 7.99 13.00
N PRO A 14 -2.17 7.98 12.23
CA PRO A 14 -2.27 7.73 10.80
C PRO A 14 -2.73 6.30 10.52
N GLY A 15 -3.20 6.04 9.30
CA GLY A 15 -3.60 4.72 8.84
C GLY A 15 -2.74 4.20 7.70
N VAL A 16 -2.39 2.91 7.75
CA VAL A 16 -1.67 2.23 6.66
C VAL A 16 -2.53 1.93 5.42
N ASN A 17 -3.78 2.42 5.40
CA ASN A 17 -4.76 2.26 4.32
C ASN A 17 -5.09 0.79 3.96
N SER A 18 -5.27 -0.05 4.98
CA SER A 18 -5.65 -1.47 4.85
C SER A 18 -7.15 -1.75 4.99
N TRP A 19 -7.96 -0.76 5.42
CA TRP A 19 -9.40 -0.95 5.61
C TRP A 19 -10.16 -1.07 4.28
N ASN A 20 -11.06 -2.05 4.20
CA ASN A 20 -11.86 -2.35 3.01
C ASN A 20 -11.00 -2.63 1.76
N ARG A 21 -9.81 -3.23 1.91
CA ARG A 21 -8.86 -3.47 0.83
C ARG A 21 -8.43 -4.95 0.80
N ILE A 22 -8.20 -5.45 -0.42
CA ILE A 22 -7.45 -6.71 -0.63
C ILE A 22 -5.95 -6.50 -0.48
N TYR A 23 -5.42 -5.36 -0.95
CA TYR A 23 -4.02 -4.94 -0.77
C TYR A 23 -3.97 -3.47 -0.35
N PRO A 24 -3.14 -3.08 0.62
CA PRO A 24 -3.14 -1.71 1.16
C PRO A 24 -2.85 -0.66 0.09
N ASP A 25 -3.58 0.46 0.11
CA ASP A 25 -3.34 1.58 -0.81
C ASP A 25 -2.17 2.42 -0.31
N ASN A 26 -0.98 2.01 -0.73
CA ASN A 26 0.26 2.63 -0.29
C ASN A 26 0.48 4.02 -0.90
N ASN A 27 -0.28 4.43 -1.92
CA ASN A 27 -0.24 5.81 -2.40
C ASN A 27 -0.85 6.76 -1.35
N MET A 28 -1.95 6.33 -0.73
CA MET A 28 -2.63 7.09 0.31
C MET A 28 -1.93 6.93 1.66
N ALA A 29 -1.53 5.71 2.04
CA ALA A 29 -0.90 5.43 3.34
C ALA A 29 0.34 6.30 3.59
N LEU A 30 1.24 6.40 2.60
CA LEU A 30 2.48 7.17 2.76
C LEU A 30 2.21 8.67 2.95
N LEU A 31 1.24 9.22 2.23
CA LEU A 31 0.88 10.64 2.35
C LEU A 31 0.19 10.92 3.70
N ASP A 32 -0.69 10.01 4.12
CA ASP A 32 -1.39 10.09 5.39
C ASP A 32 -0.40 10.07 6.58
N ILE A 33 0.45 9.04 6.63
CA ILE A 33 1.50 8.90 7.64
C ILE A 33 2.42 10.12 7.66
N GLN A 34 2.96 10.54 6.51
CA GLN A 34 3.87 11.69 6.45
C GLN A 34 3.20 12.97 6.97
N GLY A 35 1.95 13.20 6.57
CA GLY A 35 1.17 14.38 6.97
C GLY A 35 0.90 14.41 8.47
N PHE A 36 0.32 13.34 9.01
CA PHE A 36 -0.01 13.22 10.43
C PHE A 36 1.24 13.35 11.30
N LEU A 37 2.35 12.69 10.95
CA LEU A 37 3.55 12.75 11.77
C LEU A 37 4.20 14.12 11.73
N ARG A 38 4.35 14.72 10.53
CA ARG A 38 4.90 16.08 10.37
C ARG A 38 4.10 17.09 11.20
N ASP A 39 2.77 17.07 11.07
CA ASP A 39 1.93 18.06 11.75
C ASP A 39 1.76 17.75 13.23
N GLY A 40 1.72 16.47 13.62
CA GLY A 40 1.74 16.04 15.02
C GLY A 40 2.98 16.56 15.74
N GLN A 41 4.17 16.32 15.19
CA GLN A 41 5.42 16.83 15.74
C GLN A 41 5.42 18.36 15.84
N ARG A 42 5.00 19.07 14.78
CA ARG A 42 4.94 20.54 14.76
C ARG A 42 3.98 21.12 15.81
N LEU A 43 2.90 20.41 16.13
CA LEU A 43 1.88 20.84 17.07
C LEU A 43 2.10 20.31 18.50
N GLY A 44 3.17 19.55 18.73
CA GLY A 44 3.58 19.06 20.05
C GLY A 44 2.95 17.73 20.46
N SER A 45 2.45 16.92 19.52
CA SER A 45 2.12 15.52 19.80
C SER A 45 3.37 14.74 20.18
N THR A 46 3.23 13.83 21.13
CA THR A 46 4.35 13.12 21.78
C THR A 46 4.46 11.65 21.37
N GLY A 47 3.48 11.14 20.62
CA GLY A 47 3.45 9.75 20.18
C GLY A 47 2.60 9.52 18.94
N GLU A 48 2.64 8.28 18.46
CA GLU A 48 1.99 7.78 17.26
C GLU A 48 1.31 6.43 17.55
N LEU A 49 0.11 6.25 17.01
CA LEU A 49 -0.53 4.96 16.81
C LEU A 49 -0.56 4.70 15.29
N ASN A 50 0.41 3.95 14.75
CA ASN A 50 0.38 3.59 13.33
C ASN A 50 -0.67 2.49 13.14
N THR A 51 -1.82 2.83 12.55
CA THR A 51 -3.01 1.97 12.62
C THR A 51 -3.16 1.07 11.39
N VAL A 52 -3.33 -0.23 11.68
CA VAL A 52 -3.77 -1.27 10.76
C VAL A 52 -5.17 -1.67 11.20
N TRP A 53 -6.15 -1.56 10.32
CA TRP A 53 -7.57 -1.67 10.67
C TRP A 53 -8.15 -3.02 10.28
N ASP A 54 -7.82 -3.48 9.06
CA ASP A 54 -8.26 -4.76 8.50
C ASP A 54 -9.77 -5.00 8.63
N ASP A 55 -10.53 -3.94 8.32
CA ASP A 55 -11.99 -3.96 8.30
C ASP A 55 -12.51 -5.14 7.44
N ASP A 56 -13.70 -5.63 7.78
CA ASP A 56 -14.39 -6.75 7.12
C ASP A 56 -13.71 -8.13 7.20
N GLY A 57 -12.54 -8.23 7.85
CA GLY A 57 -11.89 -9.50 8.19
C GLY A 57 -11.18 -10.19 7.02
N GLU A 58 -10.95 -9.45 5.94
CA GLU A 58 -10.32 -9.94 4.71
C GLU A 58 -8.84 -9.54 4.59
N GLY A 59 -8.40 -8.59 5.42
CA GLY A 59 -7.02 -8.13 5.48
C GLY A 59 -6.05 -9.19 6.02
N LEU A 60 -4.87 -9.26 5.41
CA LEU A 60 -3.75 -10.07 5.90
C LEU A 60 -2.62 -9.13 6.30
N PHE A 61 -2.27 -9.13 7.59
CA PHE A 61 -1.26 -8.22 8.15
C PHE A 61 0.09 -8.22 7.39
N ASN A 62 0.48 -9.35 6.79
CA ASN A 62 1.73 -9.42 6.03
C ASN A 62 1.75 -8.53 4.77
N LEU A 63 0.60 -8.01 4.32
CA LEU A 63 0.49 -7.05 3.22
C LEU A 63 0.80 -5.61 3.67
N ASP A 64 0.76 -5.34 4.98
CA ASP A 64 0.82 -3.99 5.56
C ASP A 64 2.23 -3.50 5.87
N TRP A 65 3.24 -4.37 5.75
CA TRP A 65 4.61 -4.06 6.16
C TRP A 65 5.15 -2.77 5.56
N TYR A 66 4.78 -2.44 4.32
CA TYR A 66 5.25 -1.21 3.67
C TYR A 66 4.78 0.06 4.41
N GLY A 67 3.50 0.15 4.75
CA GLY A 67 2.95 1.26 5.55
C GLY A 67 3.43 1.22 7.01
N VAL A 68 3.50 0.02 7.61
CA VAL A 68 3.98 -0.18 8.98
C VAL A 68 5.42 0.34 9.14
N LEU A 69 6.31 -0.01 8.21
CA LEU A 69 7.71 0.40 8.23
C LEU A 69 7.88 1.89 7.95
N PHE A 70 7.07 2.47 7.05
CA PHE A 70 7.13 3.92 6.83
C PHE A 70 6.68 4.70 8.06
N GLY A 71 5.60 4.27 8.73
CA GLY A 71 5.18 4.87 10.00
C GLY A 71 6.23 4.73 11.08
N ALA A 72 6.85 3.55 11.22
CA ALA A 72 7.97 3.38 12.15
C ALA A 72 9.15 4.32 11.86
N ALA A 73 9.51 4.50 10.59
CA ALA A 73 10.54 5.47 10.19
C ALA A 73 10.11 6.92 10.47
N ALA A 74 8.85 7.26 10.19
CA ALA A 74 8.29 8.58 10.38
C ALA A 74 8.14 8.99 11.85
N GLY A 75 7.73 8.07 12.71
CA GLY A 75 7.65 8.27 14.16
C GLY A 75 9.00 8.42 14.84
N TRP A 76 10.06 7.82 14.29
CA TRP A 76 11.41 7.88 14.87
C TRP A 76 12.22 9.11 14.44
N GLN A 77 11.90 9.71 13.29
CA GLN A 77 12.67 10.80 12.71
C GLN A 77 12.04 12.18 12.98
N PRO A 78 12.85 13.22 13.26
CA PRO A 78 12.34 14.56 13.41
C PRO A 78 11.87 15.13 12.05
N GLY A 79 10.75 15.83 12.07
CA GLY A 79 10.17 16.51 10.91
C GLY A 79 9.44 15.58 9.96
N SER A 80 9.53 15.89 8.66
CA SER A 80 8.84 15.14 7.61
C SER A 80 9.77 14.06 7.06
N SER A 81 9.41 12.79 7.23
CA SER A 81 10.12 11.68 6.60
C SER A 81 9.95 11.67 5.09
N SER A 82 11.03 11.41 4.35
CA SER A 82 11.03 11.46 2.88
C SER A 82 10.45 10.17 2.28
N ILE A 83 9.31 10.29 1.60
CA ILE A 83 8.70 9.16 0.86
C ILE A 83 9.65 8.63 -0.22
N PRO A 84 10.25 9.46 -1.09
CA PRO A 84 11.18 8.94 -2.10
C PRO A 84 12.40 8.22 -1.50
N GLN A 85 12.90 8.68 -0.35
CA GLN A 85 14.02 8.00 0.32
C GLN A 85 13.59 6.63 0.85
N PHE A 86 12.40 6.54 1.45
CA PHE A 86 11.84 5.27 1.92
C PHE A 86 11.62 4.29 0.75
N GLN A 87 10.94 4.73 -0.31
CA GLN A 87 10.69 3.93 -1.51
C GLN A 87 12.00 3.39 -2.12
N ASN A 88 13.07 4.20 -2.13
CA ASN A 88 14.37 3.80 -2.68
C ASN A 88 15.21 2.91 -1.75
N SER A 89 14.83 2.71 -0.49
CA SER A 89 15.60 1.94 0.49
C SER A 89 14.88 0.73 1.05
N TYR A 90 13.56 0.62 0.87
CA TYR A 90 12.71 -0.44 1.42
C TYR A 90 13.26 -1.85 1.19
N GLY A 91 13.47 -2.25 -0.06
CA GLY A 91 13.95 -3.57 -0.45
C GLY A 91 15.31 -3.90 0.14
N GLN A 92 16.22 -2.92 0.20
CA GLN A 92 17.54 -3.11 0.81
C GLN A 92 17.44 -3.27 2.33
N VAL A 93 16.69 -2.39 3.00
CA VAL A 93 16.63 -2.33 4.46
C VAL A 93 15.85 -3.50 5.03
N PHE A 94 14.64 -3.74 4.51
CA PHE A 94 13.75 -4.77 5.04
C PHE A 94 14.15 -6.15 4.53
N HIS A 95 14.24 -6.32 3.21
CA HIS A 95 14.47 -7.63 2.59
C HIS A 95 15.95 -7.96 2.31
N GLY A 96 16.87 -7.00 2.39
CA GLY A 96 18.27 -7.21 2.02
C GLY A 96 18.54 -7.22 0.50
N ASP A 97 17.58 -6.79 -0.32
CA ASP A 97 17.74 -6.70 -1.77
C ASP A 97 18.65 -5.53 -2.17
N LEU A 98 19.85 -5.85 -2.65
CA LEU A 98 20.81 -4.87 -3.17
C LEU A 98 20.58 -4.52 -4.65
N THR A 99 19.65 -5.19 -5.32
CA THR A 99 19.39 -4.99 -6.76
C THR A 99 18.37 -3.88 -7.03
N GLY A 100 17.60 -3.47 -6.02
CA GLY A 100 16.55 -2.45 -6.13
C GLY A 100 15.26 -2.96 -6.78
N LYS A 101 15.15 -4.26 -7.08
CA LYS A 101 13.98 -4.83 -7.75
C LYS A 101 12.75 -4.85 -6.85
N ILE A 102 12.91 -5.06 -5.55
CA ILE A 102 11.78 -5.04 -4.62
C ILE A 102 11.21 -3.63 -4.47
N ASN A 103 12.06 -2.59 -4.49
CA ASN A 103 11.60 -1.21 -4.54
C ASN A 103 10.74 -0.96 -5.79
N GLN A 104 11.24 -1.37 -6.95
CA GLN A 104 10.53 -1.20 -8.21
C GLN A 104 9.22 -2.00 -8.22
N ALA A 105 9.21 -3.23 -7.70
CA ALA A 105 8.01 -4.05 -7.61
C ALA A 105 6.91 -3.34 -6.79
N GLN A 106 7.28 -2.70 -5.68
CA GLN A 106 6.31 -1.97 -4.85
C GLN A 106 5.79 -0.72 -5.56
N ILE A 107 6.66 -0.02 -6.31
CA ILE A 107 6.24 1.11 -7.17
C ILE A 107 5.27 0.64 -8.25
N ASP A 108 5.50 -0.53 -8.85
CA ASP A 108 4.63 -1.08 -9.89
C ASP A 108 3.25 -1.45 -9.32
N LEU A 109 3.19 -2.05 -8.13
CA LEU A 109 1.91 -2.31 -7.41
C LEU A 109 1.17 -1.01 -7.08
N MET A 110 1.86 -0.01 -6.54
CA MET A 110 1.28 1.31 -6.28
C MET A 110 0.74 1.96 -7.57
N THR A 111 1.42 1.73 -8.71
CA THR A 111 0.99 2.24 -10.02
C THR A 111 -0.25 1.50 -10.53
N ALA A 112 -0.33 0.19 -10.34
CA ALA A 112 -1.51 -0.62 -10.65
C ALA A 112 -2.74 -0.12 -9.88
N GLN A 113 -2.60 0.03 -8.56
CA GLN A 113 -3.66 0.57 -7.71
C GLN A 113 -4.08 1.98 -8.13
N LYS A 114 -3.11 2.86 -8.43
CA LYS A 114 -3.41 4.21 -8.91
C LYS A 114 -4.18 4.19 -10.23
N THR A 115 -3.85 3.29 -11.14
CA THR A 115 -4.55 3.13 -12.41
C THR A 115 -6.01 2.72 -12.18
N VAL A 116 -6.26 1.79 -11.25
CA VAL A 116 -7.64 1.43 -10.85
C VAL A 116 -8.38 2.64 -10.26
N THR A 117 -7.76 3.40 -9.36
CA THR A 117 -8.38 4.59 -8.76
C THR A 117 -8.70 5.66 -9.81
N ASP A 118 -7.79 5.91 -10.75
CA ASP A 118 -7.95 6.91 -11.81
C ASP A 118 -9.01 6.50 -12.86
N SER A 119 -9.45 5.24 -12.87
CA SER A 119 -10.52 4.74 -13.76
C SER A 119 -11.89 5.37 -13.50
N GLY A 120 -12.08 5.96 -12.32
CA GLY A 120 -13.38 6.47 -11.87
C GLY A 120 -14.40 5.36 -11.55
N VAL A 121 -13.95 4.10 -11.37
CA VAL A 121 -14.79 3.00 -10.88
C VAL A 121 -15.26 3.22 -9.44
N GLY A 122 -14.57 4.06 -8.67
CA GLY A 122 -14.79 4.29 -7.25
C GLY A 122 -13.49 4.04 -6.49
N TYR A 123 -13.57 3.94 -5.16
CA TYR A 123 -12.42 3.42 -4.40
C TYR A 123 -12.14 1.98 -4.82
N SER A 124 -10.86 1.65 -4.98
CA SER A 124 -10.32 0.31 -5.21
C SER A 124 -10.45 -0.56 -3.95
N THR A 125 -11.69 -0.82 -3.52
CA THR A 125 -12.00 -1.60 -2.33
C THR A 125 -12.10 -3.09 -2.65
N ASP A 126 -12.10 -3.89 -1.60
CA ASP A 126 -12.53 -5.29 -1.62
C ASP A 126 -13.90 -5.51 -2.28
N GLU A 127 -14.83 -4.55 -2.19
CA GLU A 127 -16.11 -4.59 -2.90
C GLU A 127 -15.93 -4.83 -4.40
N LEU A 128 -14.96 -4.15 -5.04
CA LEU A 128 -14.68 -4.33 -6.46
C LEU A 128 -14.17 -5.75 -6.77
N PHE A 129 -13.41 -6.34 -5.87
CA PHE A 129 -12.86 -7.68 -6.01
C PHE A 129 -13.95 -8.76 -5.93
N TRP A 130 -14.94 -8.56 -5.05
CA TRP A 130 -16.06 -9.50 -4.86
C TRP A 130 -17.28 -9.22 -5.72
N MET A 131 -17.30 -8.11 -6.44
CA MET A 131 -18.41 -7.70 -7.30
C MET A 131 -18.76 -8.78 -8.33
N ASP A 132 -20.05 -9.12 -8.44
CA ASP A 132 -20.55 -9.97 -9.52
C ASP A 132 -20.40 -9.22 -10.86
N PRO A 133 -19.52 -9.65 -11.78
CA PRO A 133 -19.28 -8.92 -13.02
C PRO A 133 -20.48 -8.97 -13.98
N TRP A 134 -21.45 -9.88 -13.77
CA TRP A 134 -22.68 -9.97 -14.56
C TRP A 134 -23.83 -9.11 -14.02
N SER A 135 -23.71 -8.60 -12.79
CA SER A 135 -24.65 -7.62 -12.24
C SER A 135 -24.63 -6.31 -13.04
N LYS A 136 -25.64 -5.47 -12.86
CA LYS A 136 -25.70 -4.16 -13.55
C LYS A 136 -24.53 -3.28 -13.13
N GLU A 137 -24.21 -3.29 -11.85
CA GLU A 137 -23.11 -2.56 -11.24
C GLU A 137 -21.76 -3.11 -11.73
N GLY A 138 -21.60 -4.43 -11.77
CA GLY A 138 -20.42 -5.11 -12.30
C GLY A 138 -20.12 -4.83 -13.77
N GLN A 139 -21.16 -4.77 -14.61
CA GLN A 139 -21.01 -4.40 -16.02
C GLN A 139 -20.57 -2.93 -16.18
N GLN A 140 -21.07 -2.03 -15.33
CA GLN A 140 -20.65 -0.62 -15.33
C GLN A 140 -19.21 -0.45 -14.86
N ALA A 141 -18.80 -1.18 -13.81
CA ALA A 141 -17.43 -1.18 -13.33
C ALA A 141 -16.48 -1.75 -14.39
N SER A 142 -16.85 -2.88 -14.99
CA SER A 142 -16.08 -3.51 -16.06
C SER A 142 -15.89 -2.57 -17.25
N ALA A 143 -16.94 -1.86 -17.69
CA ALA A 143 -16.84 -0.91 -18.80
C ALA A 143 -15.82 0.22 -18.54
N LYS A 144 -15.61 0.61 -17.28
CA LYS A 144 -14.60 1.61 -16.88
C LYS A 144 -13.19 1.02 -16.82
N LEU A 145 -13.05 -0.23 -16.36
CA LEU A 145 -11.76 -0.89 -16.18
C LEU A 145 -11.19 -1.50 -17.46
N LEU A 146 -12.04 -1.97 -18.37
CA LEU A 146 -11.62 -2.64 -19.61
C LEU A 146 -10.57 -1.86 -20.43
N PRO A 147 -10.67 -0.52 -20.60
CA PRO A 147 -9.64 0.25 -21.32
C PRO A 147 -8.24 0.22 -20.69
N MET A 148 -8.13 -0.11 -19.40
CA MET A 148 -6.88 -0.05 -18.62
C MET A 148 -6.46 -1.39 -18.01
N VAL A 149 -7.27 -2.44 -18.18
CA VAL A 149 -7.00 -3.77 -17.61
C VAL A 149 -5.64 -4.33 -18.04
N SER A 150 -5.23 -4.08 -19.30
CA SER A 150 -3.90 -4.51 -19.79
C SER A 150 -2.79 -3.83 -18.99
N SER A 151 -2.89 -2.52 -18.79
CA SER A 151 -1.87 -1.75 -18.06
C SER A 151 -1.82 -2.13 -16.58
N ILE A 152 -2.97 -2.33 -15.94
CA ILE A 152 -3.05 -2.82 -14.55
C ILE A 152 -2.37 -4.19 -14.44
N ARG A 153 -2.72 -5.11 -15.34
CA ARG A 153 -2.16 -6.45 -15.38
C ARG A 153 -0.65 -6.44 -15.63
N GLU A 154 -0.19 -5.67 -16.60
CA GLU A 154 1.24 -5.55 -16.91
C GLU A 154 2.05 -5.05 -15.71
N GLN A 155 1.54 -4.04 -14.98
CA GLN A 155 2.19 -3.51 -13.79
C GLN A 155 2.23 -4.56 -12.66
N ALA A 156 1.12 -5.25 -12.43
CA ALA A 156 1.04 -6.30 -11.41
C ALA A 156 1.93 -7.51 -11.73
N GLU A 157 1.94 -7.98 -12.99
CA GLU A 157 2.81 -9.07 -13.44
C GLU A 157 4.29 -8.68 -13.40
N GLN A 158 4.62 -7.43 -13.74
CA GLN A 158 5.99 -6.93 -13.66
C GLN A 158 6.51 -6.92 -12.22
N ALA A 159 5.66 -6.56 -11.24
CA ALA A 159 6.03 -6.65 -9.83
C ALA A 159 6.38 -8.09 -9.42
N ILE A 160 5.58 -9.09 -9.83
CA ILE A 160 5.83 -10.51 -9.58
C ILE A 160 7.19 -10.94 -10.19
N ILE A 161 7.44 -10.57 -11.45
CA ILE A 161 8.70 -10.88 -12.14
C ILE A 161 9.90 -10.27 -11.38
N LEU A 162 9.79 -9.03 -10.92
CA LEU A 162 10.85 -8.35 -10.19
C LEU A 162 11.16 -9.03 -8.85
N ILE A 163 10.13 -9.47 -8.11
CA ILE A 163 10.30 -10.24 -6.87
C ILE A 163 11.04 -11.55 -7.16
N GLN A 164 10.66 -12.28 -8.20
CA GLN A 164 11.32 -13.53 -8.59
C GLN A 164 12.78 -13.31 -8.99
N GLN A 165 13.06 -12.24 -9.74
CA GLN A 165 14.43 -11.86 -10.11
C GLN A 165 15.27 -11.43 -8.89
N ALA A 166 14.66 -10.81 -7.86
CA ALA A 166 15.34 -10.49 -6.62
C ALA A 166 15.73 -11.78 -5.86
N ARG A 167 14.80 -12.74 -5.76
CA ARG A 167 15.06 -14.05 -5.14
C ARG A 167 16.16 -14.84 -5.86
N ALA A 168 16.22 -14.74 -7.19
CA ALA A 168 17.27 -15.38 -7.98
C ALA A 168 18.66 -14.73 -7.82
N ALA A 169 18.72 -13.46 -7.41
CA ALA A 169 19.96 -12.71 -7.27
C ALA A 169 20.70 -12.99 -5.95
N GLY A 170 20.02 -13.51 -4.93
CA GLY A 170 20.63 -13.84 -3.64
C GLY A 170 19.61 -14.10 -2.53
N PRO A 171 20.08 -14.46 -1.33
CA PRO A 171 19.20 -14.66 -0.18
C PRO A 171 18.52 -13.35 0.24
N LEU A 172 17.22 -13.43 0.50
CA LEU A 172 16.39 -12.33 0.99
C LEU A 172 15.87 -12.63 2.41
N ARG A 173 15.52 -11.59 3.16
CA ARG A 173 14.86 -11.65 4.47
C ARG A 173 13.36 -11.36 4.34
N GLU A 174 12.61 -11.71 5.38
CA GLU A 174 11.15 -11.48 5.46
C GLU A 174 10.43 -12.02 4.22
N VAL A 175 10.73 -13.29 3.90
CA VAL A 175 10.27 -13.95 2.67
C VAL A 175 8.75 -14.11 2.62
N ASP A 176 8.11 -14.20 3.79
CA ASP A 176 6.66 -14.24 3.94
C ASP A 176 5.98 -12.90 3.61
N ALA A 177 6.64 -11.78 3.90
CA ALA A 177 6.19 -10.47 3.44
C ALA A 177 6.35 -10.32 1.91
N LEU A 178 7.34 -10.97 1.30
CA LEU A 178 7.46 -11.03 -0.17
C LEU A 178 6.42 -11.96 -0.81
N ASP A 179 6.09 -13.08 -0.16
CA ASP A 179 5.01 -13.96 -0.62
C ASP A 179 3.67 -13.21 -0.58
N ALA A 180 3.45 -12.40 0.46
CA ALA A 180 2.28 -11.54 0.59
C ALA A 180 2.25 -10.45 -0.51
N MET A 181 3.37 -9.77 -0.76
CA MET A 181 3.51 -8.80 -1.84
C MET A 181 3.23 -9.42 -3.24
N GLU A 182 3.71 -10.65 -3.49
CA GLU A 182 3.43 -11.40 -4.71
C GLU A 182 1.94 -11.74 -4.84
N SER A 183 1.29 -12.10 -3.73
CA SER A 183 -0.16 -12.34 -3.71
C SER A 183 -0.98 -11.08 -4.01
N GLY A 184 -0.53 -9.90 -3.55
CA GLY A 184 -1.11 -8.60 -3.90
C GLY A 184 -1.07 -8.32 -5.40
N GLY A 185 0.06 -8.60 -6.05
CA GLY A 185 0.17 -8.53 -7.51
C GLY A 185 -0.78 -9.49 -8.22
N ALA A 186 -0.96 -10.71 -7.70
CA ALA A 186 -1.89 -11.67 -8.28
C ALA A 186 -3.37 -11.26 -8.13
N THR A 187 -3.73 -10.56 -7.04
CA THR A 187 -5.10 -10.05 -6.82
C THR A 187 -5.41 -8.80 -7.63
N ASP A 188 -4.44 -7.91 -7.82
CA ASP A 188 -4.60 -6.68 -8.61
C ASP A 188 -4.62 -6.95 -10.12
N GLY A 189 -4.08 -8.08 -10.57
CA GLY A 189 -4.01 -8.48 -11.98
C GLY A 189 -5.35 -8.74 -12.68
N LEU A 190 -6.50 -8.53 -12.02
CA LEU A 190 -7.86 -8.63 -12.59
C LEU A 190 -8.06 -9.90 -13.45
N SER A 191 -7.51 -11.03 -13.03
CA SER A 191 -7.55 -12.30 -13.76
C SER A 191 -8.98 -12.81 -14.01
N ARG A 192 -9.98 -12.19 -13.38
CA ARG A 192 -11.42 -12.47 -13.53
C ARG A 192 -12.15 -11.62 -14.58
N LEU A 193 -11.51 -10.61 -15.18
CA LEU A 193 -12.13 -9.77 -16.23
C LEU A 193 -11.90 -10.31 -17.66
N GLN A 194 -11.37 -11.52 -17.82
CA GLN A 194 -11.28 -12.16 -19.13
C GLN A 194 -12.65 -12.65 -19.60
N VAL A 195 -13.29 -11.85 -20.45
CA VAL A 195 -14.35 -12.26 -21.39
C VAL A 195 -13.91 -11.91 -22.80
#